data_AF-A0A821LF04-F1
#
_entry.id   AF-A0A821LF04-F1
#
_cell.length_a   1.000
_cell.length_b   1.000
_cell.length_c   1.000
_cell.angle_alpha   90.00
_cell.angle_beta   90.00
_cell.angle_gamma   90.00
#
_symmetry.space_group_name_H-M   'P 1'
#
loop_
_entity.id
_entity.type
_entity.pdbx_description
1 polymer ?
#
loop_
_entity_poly.entity_id
_entity_poly.type
_entity_poly.pdbx_seq_one_letter_code
_entity_poly.pdbx_strand_id
1 'polypeptide(L)'
;TTRGTSKGGRYGGKQSPTHHSSDGQDGTSESSVDKLLPRIVRFRWIIPANSEIRVRLRFISSEVGQFDQTVSFEIVGTKRNYKVFCRGVCTFPSISREPRTVFPNRQKTRKPNEIVHKKFILSTEQYDFGPLVLGKDINKIRSGTYQTNVETLTIDNTSPMDVEALFCFLYEVEPSKAAFFLDPTEMHLKSGESKV
;
A
#
# COMPACT_ATOMS: atom_id res chain seq x y z
N THR A 1 -11.56 -60.20 28.73
CA THR A 1 -10.76 -60.74 27.59
C THR A 1 -11.69 -60.94 26.41
N THR A 2 -11.78 -59.95 25.53
CA THR A 2 -12.67 -60.07 24.36
C THR A 2 -12.04 -59.35 23.17
N ARG A 3 -11.81 -60.14 22.12
CA ARG A 3 -11.26 -59.73 20.82
C ARG A 3 -12.29 -58.89 20.04
N GLY A 4 -11.84 -57.81 19.40
CA GLY A 4 -12.59 -57.06 18.40
C GLY A 4 -11.88 -57.13 17.04
N THR A 5 -12.58 -57.68 16.05
CA THR A 5 -12.18 -57.88 14.65
C THR A 5 -12.38 -56.64 13.79
N SER A 6 -11.52 -56.52 12.76
CA SER A 6 -11.45 -55.47 11.73
C SER A 6 -12.53 -55.55 10.64
N LYS A 7 -12.88 -54.38 10.06
CA LYS A 7 -13.33 -54.04 8.68
C LYS A 7 -14.05 -52.68 8.79
N GLY A 8 -13.88 -51.62 7.99
CA GLY A 8 -13.18 -51.32 6.75
C GLY A 8 -13.99 -50.20 6.05
N GLY A 9 -13.33 -49.20 5.43
CA GLY A 9 -13.91 -48.49 4.28
C GLY A 9 -14.35 -47.01 4.42
N ARG A 10 -13.61 -46.17 3.68
CA ARG A 10 -14.04 -44.98 2.89
C ARG A 10 -14.34 -43.66 3.62
N TYR A 11 -13.32 -42.79 3.65
CA TYR A 11 -13.47 -41.34 3.71
C TYR A 11 -13.86 -40.79 2.32
N GLY A 12 -15.03 -40.17 2.23
CA GLY A 12 -15.50 -39.45 1.05
C GLY A 12 -14.83 -38.09 0.92
N GLY A 13 -14.04 -37.90 -0.14
CA GLY A 13 -13.51 -36.60 -0.54
C GLY A 13 -14.58 -35.77 -1.24
N LYS A 14 -14.80 -34.54 -0.75
CA LYS A 14 -15.65 -33.53 -1.38
C LYS A 14 -15.02 -33.10 -2.71
N GLN A 15 -15.74 -33.30 -3.81
CA GLN A 15 -15.40 -32.79 -5.13
C GLN A 15 -15.78 -31.31 -5.24
N SER A 16 -14.90 -30.51 -5.84
CA SER A 16 -15.11 -29.10 -6.18
C SER A 16 -16.02 -28.98 -7.42
N PRO A 17 -16.79 -27.88 -7.59
CA PRO A 17 -17.80 -27.79 -8.64
C PRO A 17 -17.18 -27.56 -10.03
N THR A 18 -17.53 -28.41 -10.98
CA THR A 18 -17.40 -28.20 -12.42
C THR A 18 -18.48 -27.22 -12.88
N HIS A 19 -18.08 -26.04 -13.37
CA HIS A 19 -19.01 -25.13 -14.04
C HIS A 19 -19.33 -25.67 -15.45
N HIS A 20 -20.51 -26.28 -15.58
CA HIS A 20 -21.19 -26.47 -16.85
C HIS A 20 -21.84 -25.15 -17.26
N SER A 21 -21.48 -24.63 -18.43
CA SER A 21 -22.15 -23.49 -19.06
C SER A 21 -23.60 -23.86 -19.37
N SER A 22 -24.54 -23.18 -18.70
CA SER A 22 -25.94 -23.13 -19.08
C SER A 22 -26.28 -21.68 -19.38
N ASP A 23 -26.84 -21.46 -20.57
CA ASP A 23 -27.31 -20.17 -21.06
C ASP A 23 -28.32 -19.58 -20.08
N GLY A 24 -27.97 -18.45 -19.50
CA GLY A 24 -28.81 -17.66 -18.62
C GLY A 24 -28.46 -16.20 -18.83
N GLN A 25 -29.32 -15.51 -19.56
CA GLN A 25 -29.29 -14.08 -19.80
C GLN A 25 -29.45 -13.36 -18.45
N ASP A 26 -28.40 -12.72 -17.96
CA ASP A 26 -28.52 -11.75 -16.87
C ASP A 26 -27.65 -10.53 -17.15
N GLY A 27 -28.28 -9.37 -17.09
CA GLY A 27 -27.71 -8.08 -17.46
C GLY A 27 -26.78 -7.58 -16.37
N THR A 28 -25.50 -7.94 -16.44
CA THR A 28 -24.46 -7.28 -15.67
C THR A 28 -23.97 -6.06 -16.43
N SER A 29 -24.09 -4.90 -15.80
CA SER A 29 -23.46 -3.65 -16.24
C SER A 29 -21.94 -3.86 -16.30
N GLU A 30 -21.44 -4.27 -17.47
CA GLU A 30 -20.02 -4.44 -17.74
C GLU A 30 -19.29 -3.13 -17.43
N SER A 31 -18.39 -3.20 -16.46
CA SER A 31 -17.52 -2.09 -16.10
C SER A 31 -16.68 -1.67 -17.33
N SER A 32 -16.48 -0.37 -17.52
CA SER A 32 -15.80 0.19 -18.70
C SER A 32 -14.38 -0.34 -18.93
N VAL A 33 -13.78 -1.00 -17.94
CA VAL A 33 -12.48 -1.67 -18.04
C VAL A 33 -12.54 -2.96 -18.87
N ASP A 34 -13.61 -3.76 -18.80
CA ASP A 34 -13.71 -5.04 -19.54
C ASP A 34 -13.67 -4.83 -21.06
N LYS A 35 -14.13 -3.67 -21.55
CA LYS A 35 -14.13 -3.31 -22.97
C LYS A 35 -12.75 -2.91 -23.50
N LEU A 36 -11.79 -2.61 -22.62
CA LEU A 36 -10.43 -2.17 -22.97
C LEU A 36 -9.36 -3.25 -22.75
N LEU A 37 -9.70 -4.35 -22.07
CA LEU A 37 -8.74 -5.42 -21.80
C LEU A 37 -8.59 -6.34 -23.02
N PRO A 38 -7.38 -6.49 -23.59
CA PRO A 38 -7.14 -7.51 -24.60
C PRO A 38 -7.36 -8.87 -23.95
N ARG A 39 -8.49 -9.52 -24.25
CA ARG A 39 -8.69 -10.94 -23.94
C ARG A 39 -7.52 -11.74 -24.53
N ILE A 40 -7.04 -12.79 -23.86
CA ILE A 40 -5.97 -13.65 -24.39
C ILE A 40 -6.47 -14.25 -25.71
N VAL A 41 -6.07 -13.66 -26.84
CA VAL A 41 -6.52 -14.08 -28.18
C VAL A 41 -5.77 -15.33 -28.67
N ARG A 42 -4.62 -15.65 -28.08
CA ARG A 42 -3.81 -16.83 -28.42
C ARG A 42 -3.34 -17.55 -27.16
N PHE A 43 -3.76 -18.81 -27.03
CA PHE A 43 -3.41 -19.72 -25.93
C PHE A 43 -2.58 -20.93 -26.39
N ARG A 44 -2.22 -20.98 -27.68
CA ARG A 44 -1.44 -22.06 -28.30
C ARG A 44 -0.37 -21.48 -29.20
N TRP A 45 0.84 -22.00 -29.08
CA TRP A 45 2.00 -21.60 -29.87
C TRP A 45 2.72 -22.83 -30.42
N ILE A 46 3.27 -22.70 -31.62
CA ILE A 46 4.20 -23.68 -32.19
C ILE A 46 5.60 -23.11 -32.01
N ILE A 47 6.47 -23.86 -31.33
CA ILE A 47 7.84 -23.46 -31.06
C ILE A 47 8.75 -24.39 -31.89
N PRO A 48 9.37 -23.89 -32.97
CA PRO A 48 10.37 -24.66 -33.72
C PRO A 48 11.52 -25.16 -32.85
N ALA A 49 12.22 -26.19 -33.33
CA ALA A 49 13.43 -26.69 -32.65
C ALA A 49 14.46 -25.56 -32.47
N ASN A 50 15.09 -25.52 -31.29
CA ASN A 50 16.09 -24.53 -30.90
C ASN A 50 15.60 -23.07 -30.99
N SER A 51 14.29 -22.83 -30.88
CA SER A 51 13.70 -21.50 -30.88
C SER A 51 13.03 -21.16 -29.54
N GLU A 52 12.77 -19.89 -29.31
CA GLU A 52 12.05 -19.39 -28.15
C GLU A 52 10.85 -18.52 -28.56
N ILE A 53 9.84 -18.48 -27.69
CA ILE A 53 8.74 -17.50 -27.77
C ILE A 53 8.69 -16.71 -26.47
N ARG A 54 8.33 -15.43 -26.55
CA ARG A 54 8.13 -14.57 -25.38
C ARG A 54 6.65 -14.26 -25.20
N VAL A 55 6.08 -14.74 -24.09
CA VAL A 55 4.70 -14.44 -23.70
C VAL A 55 4.71 -13.24 -22.76
N ARG A 56 3.97 -12.18 -23.12
CA ARG A 56 3.81 -10.99 -22.28
C ARG A 56 2.50 -11.10 -21.50
N LEU A 57 2.60 -11.06 -20.18
CA LEU A 57 1.45 -10.92 -19.29
C LEU A 57 1.29 -9.45 -18.90
N ARG A 58 0.07 -8.92 -18.98
CA ARG A 58 -0.27 -7.58 -18.52
C ARG A 58 -1.20 -7.71 -17.33
N PHE A 59 -0.78 -7.14 -16.21
CA PHE A 59 -1.66 -6.94 -15.05
C PHE A 59 -2.32 -5.58 -15.19
N ILE A 60 -3.65 -5.55 -15.17
CA ILE A 60 -4.46 -4.34 -15.21
C ILE A 60 -5.57 -4.56 -14.19
N SER A 61 -5.76 -3.59 -13.31
CA SER A 61 -6.83 -3.58 -12.31
C SER A 61 -7.37 -2.16 -12.20
N SER A 62 -8.69 -2.03 -12.09
CA SER A 62 -9.37 -0.81 -11.66
C SER A 62 -9.49 -0.71 -10.14
N GLU A 63 -9.16 -1.78 -9.43
CA GLU A 63 -9.33 -1.91 -7.98
C GLU A 63 -7.98 -2.01 -7.28
N VAL A 64 -7.88 -1.34 -6.13
CA VAL A 64 -6.73 -1.47 -5.22
C VAL A 64 -6.76 -2.84 -4.57
N GLY A 65 -5.63 -3.53 -4.58
CA GLY A 65 -5.50 -4.84 -3.94
C GLY A 65 -4.30 -5.64 -4.43
N GLN A 66 -4.16 -6.83 -3.84
CA GLN A 66 -3.24 -7.87 -4.28
C GLN A 66 -4.02 -8.92 -5.06
N PHE A 67 -3.54 -9.26 -6.25
CA PHE A 67 -4.16 -10.20 -7.17
C PHE A 67 -3.19 -11.33 -7.46
N ASP A 68 -3.52 -12.51 -6.97
CA ASP A 68 -2.70 -13.71 -7.12
C ASP A 68 -3.37 -14.64 -8.15
N GLN A 69 -2.65 -14.96 -9.22
CA GLN A 69 -3.12 -15.87 -10.26
C GLN A 69 -2.01 -16.85 -10.65
N THR A 70 -2.38 -18.10 -10.89
CA THR A 70 -1.45 -19.11 -11.41
C THR A 70 -1.71 -19.33 -12.90
N VAL A 71 -0.72 -19.03 -13.73
CA VAL A 71 -0.76 -19.30 -15.16
C VAL A 71 -0.15 -20.67 -15.42
N SER A 72 -0.85 -21.49 -16.19
CA SER A 72 -0.48 -22.88 -16.44
C SER A 72 -0.15 -23.08 -17.92
N PHE A 73 0.99 -23.70 -18.20
CA PHE A 73 1.47 -24.03 -19.54
C PHE A 73 1.57 -25.56 -19.69
N GLU A 74 1.19 -26.06 -20.86
CA GLU A 74 1.26 -27.48 -21.18
C GLU A 74 1.89 -27.68 -22.55
N ILE A 75 2.71 -28.72 -22.67
CA ILE A 75 3.22 -29.18 -23.97
C ILE A 75 2.26 -30.25 -24.48
N VAL A 76 1.69 -29.99 -25.66
CA VAL A 76 0.73 -30.87 -26.32
C VAL A 76 1.32 -32.27 -26.47
N GLY A 77 0.54 -33.28 -26.11
CA GLY A 77 0.98 -34.69 -26.16
C GLY A 77 1.80 -35.14 -24.96
N THR A 78 2.02 -34.27 -23.97
CA THR A 78 2.62 -34.63 -22.68
C THR A 78 1.61 -34.47 -21.55
N LYS A 79 1.86 -35.07 -20.38
CA LYS A 79 1.05 -34.84 -19.16
C LYS A 79 1.66 -33.78 -18.23
N ARG A 80 2.64 -33.01 -18.72
CA ARG A 80 3.43 -32.10 -17.88
C ARG A 80 2.83 -30.70 -17.89
N ASN A 81 2.41 -30.25 -16.72
CA ASN A 81 1.88 -28.92 -16.49
C ASN A 81 2.93 -28.06 -15.77
N TYR A 82 3.31 -26.94 -16.38
CA TYR A 82 4.22 -25.96 -15.82
C TYR A 82 3.40 -24.79 -15.27
N LYS A 83 3.55 -24.50 -13.99
CA LYS A 83 2.80 -23.44 -13.31
C LYS A 83 3.71 -22.27 -13.01
N VAL A 84 3.25 -21.07 -13.34
CA VAL A 84 3.88 -19.80 -13.00
C VAL A 84 2.93 -19.05 -12.08
N PHE A 85 3.37 -18.81 -10.86
CA PHE A 85 2.64 -17.96 -9.92
C PHE A 85 2.91 -16.50 -10.24
N CYS A 86 1.85 -15.73 -10.42
CA CYS A 86 1.91 -14.30 -10.70
C CYS A 86 1.17 -13.54 -9.59
N ARG A 87 1.80 -12.48 -9.07
CA ARG A 87 1.23 -11.55 -8.11
C ARG A 87 1.27 -10.14 -8.68
N GLY A 88 0.11 -9.54 -8.87
CA GLY A 88 -0.05 -8.13 -9.18
C GLY A 88 -0.45 -7.35 -7.93
N VAL A 89 0.09 -6.16 -7.74
CA VAL A 89 -0.32 -5.24 -6.68
C VAL A 89 -0.76 -3.93 -7.33
N CYS A 90 -2.00 -3.53 -7.08
CA CYS A 90 -2.53 -2.22 -7.47
C CYS A 90 -2.73 -1.42 -6.18
N THR A 91 -2.04 -0.29 -6.02
CA THR A 91 -2.14 0.55 -4.84
C THR A 91 -1.75 1.98 -5.19
N PHE A 92 -2.10 2.92 -4.31
CA PHE A 92 -1.62 4.29 -4.35
C PHE A 92 -0.31 4.44 -3.56
N PRO A 93 0.52 5.45 -3.89
CA PRO A 93 1.60 5.88 -3.03
C PRO A 93 1.05 6.33 -1.66
N SER A 94 1.73 5.96 -0.57
CA SER A 94 1.27 6.27 0.79
C SER A 94 2.42 6.45 1.77
N ILE A 95 2.24 7.41 2.69
CA ILE A 95 3.13 7.62 3.82
C ILE A 95 2.49 7.16 5.13
N SER A 96 3.32 6.82 6.12
CA SER A 96 2.85 6.45 7.45
C SER A 96 2.09 7.59 8.10
N ARG A 97 0.92 7.26 8.66
CA ARG A 97 0.12 8.15 9.52
C ARG A 97 0.22 7.77 10.98
N GLU A 98 1.01 6.74 11.30
CA GLU A 98 1.16 6.26 12.67
C GLU A 98 1.91 7.32 13.48
N PRO A 99 1.31 7.88 14.56
CA PRO A 99 1.97 8.93 15.33
C PRO A 99 3.31 8.51 15.92
N ARG A 100 3.51 7.19 16.11
CA ARG A 100 4.77 6.66 16.61
C ARG A 100 5.93 6.75 15.63
N THR A 101 5.61 6.75 14.34
CA THR A 101 6.58 6.90 13.26
C THR A 101 6.80 8.38 13.00
N VAL A 102 5.73 9.17 12.91
CA VAL A 102 5.80 10.57 12.47
C VAL A 102 6.42 11.50 13.52
N PHE A 103 6.05 11.33 14.79
CA PHE A 103 6.44 12.25 15.86
C PHE A 103 7.49 11.64 16.79
N PRO A 104 8.59 12.35 17.07
CA PRO A 104 9.65 11.83 17.94
C PRO A 104 9.16 11.63 19.38
N ASN A 105 8.33 12.55 19.87
CA ASN A 105 7.80 12.54 21.23
C ASN A 105 6.27 12.52 21.20
N ARG A 106 5.68 11.70 22.08
CA ARG A 106 4.23 11.49 22.16
C ARG A 106 3.77 11.19 23.58
N GLN A 107 2.49 11.45 23.84
CA GLN A 107 1.86 11.18 25.13
C GLN A 107 0.39 10.83 24.92
N LYS A 108 -0.14 9.87 25.69
CA LYS A 108 -1.53 9.40 25.53
C LYS A 108 -2.54 10.50 25.83
N THR A 109 -2.45 11.10 27.00
CA THR A 109 -3.39 12.11 27.52
C THR A 109 -2.63 13.22 28.23
N ARG A 110 -3.19 14.43 28.20
CA ARG A 110 -2.72 15.55 29.00
C ARG A 110 -3.25 15.41 30.44
N LYS A 111 -2.41 15.65 31.44
CA LYS A 111 -2.85 15.77 32.84
C LYS A 111 -3.38 17.19 33.11
N PRO A 112 -4.31 17.37 34.06
CA PRO A 112 -4.74 18.70 34.47
C PRO A 112 -3.54 19.57 34.86
N ASN A 113 -3.50 20.81 34.35
CA ASN A 113 -2.41 21.79 34.57
C ASN A 113 -1.02 21.39 34.07
N GLU A 114 -0.90 20.34 33.25
CA GLU A 114 0.36 19.97 32.61
C GLU A 114 0.70 20.91 31.45
N ILE A 115 1.93 21.43 31.48
CA ILE A 115 2.51 22.16 30.35
C ILE A 115 3.26 21.16 29.47
N VAL A 116 2.63 20.79 28.35
CA VAL A 116 3.22 19.91 27.35
C VAL A 116 4.17 20.73 26.49
N HIS A 117 5.32 20.16 26.15
CA HIS A 117 6.30 20.76 25.23
C HIS A 117 6.71 19.72 24.20
N LYS A 118 6.52 20.04 22.92
CA LYS A 118 6.96 19.24 21.77
C LYS A 118 6.52 17.78 21.85
N LYS A 119 5.21 17.55 21.97
CA LYS A 119 4.64 16.19 21.96
C LYS A 119 3.36 16.12 21.14
N PHE A 120 3.20 15.00 20.45
CA PHE A 120 1.91 14.60 19.93
C PHE A 120 1.04 13.98 21.04
N ILE A 121 -0.15 14.54 21.26
CA ILE A 121 -1.11 14.04 22.24
C ILE A 121 -2.13 13.15 21.55
N LEU A 122 -2.10 11.84 21.83
CA LEU A 122 -2.91 10.85 21.10
C LEU A 122 -4.42 11.07 21.32
N SER A 123 -4.84 11.40 22.53
CA SER A 123 -6.26 11.60 22.86
C SER A 123 -6.91 12.80 22.17
N THR A 124 -6.12 13.80 21.76
CA THR A 124 -6.62 15.00 21.07
C THR A 124 -6.17 15.07 19.62
N GLU A 125 -5.36 14.11 19.16
CA GLU A 125 -4.75 14.07 17.82
C GLU A 125 -4.04 15.39 17.43
N GLN A 126 -3.38 16.02 18.40
CA GLN A 126 -2.74 17.33 18.20
C GLN A 126 -1.28 17.30 18.61
N TYR A 127 -0.44 17.98 17.84
CA TYR A 127 0.93 18.28 18.23
C TYR A 127 0.96 19.56 19.05
N ASP A 128 1.51 19.50 20.26
CA ASP A 128 1.68 20.67 21.11
C ASP A 128 3.15 21.08 21.15
N PHE A 129 3.43 22.31 20.70
CA PHE A 129 4.75 22.93 20.79
C PHE A 129 5.07 23.40 22.22
N GLY A 130 4.05 23.60 23.05
CA GLY A 130 4.15 24.28 24.34
C GLY A 130 4.26 25.79 24.21
N PRO A 131 4.48 26.50 25.33
CA PRO A 131 4.73 27.94 25.33
C PRO A 131 5.96 28.30 24.48
N LEU A 132 5.77 29.16 23.48
CA LEU A 132 6.83 29.68 22.62
C LEU A 132 7.00 31.19 22.81
N VAL A 133 8.25 31.65 22.79
CA VAL A 133 8.57 33.08 22.82
C VAL A 133 8.29 33.70 21.45
N LEU A 134 7.51 34.79 21.44
CA LEU A 134 7.13 35.54 20.24
C LEU A 134 8.26 36.48 19.76
N GLY A 135 8.16 36.98 18.53
CA GLY A 135 9.04 38.01 17.98
C GLY A 135 10.42 37.53 17.50
N LYS A 136 10.57 36.21 17.29
CA LYS A 136 11.80 35.64 16.74
C LYS A 136 11.86 35.83 15.21
N ASP A 137 13.04 36.20 14.72
CA ASP A 137 13.30 36.33 13.29
C ASP A 137 13.23 34.96 12.59
N ILE A 138 12.43 34.86 11.52
CA ILE A 138 12.20 33.62 10.77
C ILE A 138 13.49 33.05 10.17
N ASN A 139 14.42 33.89 9.72
CA ASN A 139 15.69 33.44 9.14
C ASN A 139 16.57 32.79 10.20
N LYS A 140 16.53 33.30 11.44
CA LYS A 140 17.22 32.69 12.58
C LYS A 140 16.56 31.40 13.06
N ILE A 141 15.23 31.27 12.90
CA ILE A 141 14.53 29.99 13.12
C ILE A 141 15.00 28.97 12.08
N ARG A 142 15.01 29.33 10.79
CA ARG A 142 15.48 28.47 9.69
C ARG A 142 16.93 28.03 9.85
N SER A 143 17.81 28.91 10.34
CA SER A 143 19.20 28.56 10.60
C SER A 143 19.40 27.67 11.84
N GLY A 144 18.33 27.27 12.53
CA GLY A 144 18.38 26.44 13.74
C GLY A 144 18.78 27.16 15.02
N THR A 145 18.90 28.50 15.01
CA THR A 145 19.28 29.29 16.20
C THR A 145 18.28 29.14 17.33
N TYR A 146 16.99 28.99 16.99
CA TYR A 146 15.90 28.89 17.94
C TYR A 146 15.28 27.48 17.93
N GLN A 147 16.00 26.50 18.45
CA GLN A 147 15.59 25.08 18.45
C GLN A 147 14.24 24.82 19.14
N THR A 148 13.79 25.69 20.04
CA THR A 148 12.46 25.58 20.67
C THR A 148 11.31 25.85 19.70
N ASN A 149 11.54 26.61 18.63
CA ASN A 149 10.55 26.96 17.61
C ASN A 149 10.59 26.06 16.37
N VAL A 150 11.49 25.08 16.35
CA VAL A 150 11.63 24.11 15.26
C VAL A 150 11.31 22.74 15.79
N GLU A 151 10.58 21.95 15.02
CA GLU A 151 10.41 20.53 15.27
C GLU A 151 10.58 19.77 13.96
N THR A 152 11.04 18.53 14.05
CA THR A 152 11.22 17.68 12.89
C THR A 152 10.28 16.49 12.95
N LEU A 153 9.65 16.21 11.80
CA LEU A 153 8.72 15.11 11.63
C LEU A 153 9.36 14.07 10.72
N THR A 154 9.15 12.79 11.02
CA THR A 154 9.61 11.72 10.14
C THR A 154 8.53 11.38 9.13
N ILE A 155 8.88 11.41 7.85
CA ILE A 155 8.05 10.98 6.74
C ILE A 155 8.53 9.60 6.31
N ASP A 156 7.64 8.62 6.36
CA ASP A 156 7.96 7.22 6.10
C ASP A 156 7.11 6.67 4.96
N ASN A 157 7.75 6.22 3.89
CA ASN A 157 7.04 5.64 2.75
C ASN A 157 6.70 4.17 3.02
N THR A 158 5.42 3.91 3.26
CA THR A 158 4.90 2.57 3.56
C THR A 158 4.42 1.81 2.33
N SER A 159 4.45 2.46 1.17
CA SER A 159 3.98 1.88 -0.09
C SER A 159 5.09 1.10 -0.82
N PRO A 160 4.74 0.13 -1.68
CA PRO A 160 5.70 -0.66 -2.45
C PRO A 160 6.25 0.12 -3.67
N MET A 161 6.06 1.43 -3.73
CA MET A 161 6.44 2.30 -4.84
C MET A 161 7.08 3.58 -4.34
N ASP A 162 7.77 4.28 -5.23
CA ASP A 162 8.34 5.58 -4.91
C ASP A 162 7.22 6.62 -4.68
N VAL A 163 7.42 7.48 -3.69
CA VAL A 163 6.51 8.56 -3.31
C VAL A 163 7.16 9.91 -3.60
N GLU A 164 6.41 10.78 -4.26
CA GLU A 164 6.66 12.22 -4.30
C GLU A 164 5.62 12.89 -3.40
N ALA A 165 6.09 13.49 -2.31
CA ALA A 165 5.25 14.14 -1.30
C ALA A 165 5.42 15.66 -1.40
N LEU A 166 4.29 16.36 -1.47
CA LEU A 166 4.21 17.81 -1.43
C LEU A 166 3.47 18.23 -0.15
N PHE A 167 4.07 19.14 0.61
CA PHE A 167 3.53 19.62 1.88
C PHE A 167 3.01 21.05 1.76
N CYS A 168 1.77 21.25 2.17
CA CYS A 168 1.13 22.56 2.25
C CYS A 168 0.21 22.62 3.47
N PHE A 169 -0.07 23.84 3.95
CA PHE A 169 -1.10 24.06 4.94
C PHE A 169 -2.47 24.08 4.26
N LEU A 170 -3.48 23.51 4.93
CA LEU A 170 -4.86 23.44 4.40
C LEU A 170 -5.45 24.83 4.10
N TYR A 171 -5.04 25.83 4.87
CA TYR A 171 -5.47 27.21 4.70
C TYR A 171 -4.26 28.06 4.31
N GLU A 172 -4.38 28.73 3.16
CA GLU A 172 -3.39 29.71 2.73
C GLU A 172 -3.43 30.93 3.64
N VAL A 173 -2.28 31.25 4.21
CA VAL A 173 -2.05 32.50 4.90
C VAL A 173 -1.00 33.24 4.08
N GLU A 174 -1.16 34.55 3.89
CA GLU A 174 -0.11 35.38 3.30
C GLU A 174 1.22 35.05 3.99
N PRO A 175 2.32 34.78 3.25
CA PRO A 175 3.58 34.34 3.84
C PRO A 175 4.12 35.27 4.93
N SER A 176 3.83 36.57 4.82
CA SER A 176 4.20 37.60 5.81
C SER A 176 3.44 37.50 7.14
N LYS A 177 2.32 36.76 7.17
CA LYS A 177 1.43 36.55 8.33
C LYS A 177 1.43 35.09 8.81
N ALA A 178 2.15 34.20 8.12
CA ALA A 178 2.18 32.78 8.46
C ALA A 178 2.89 32.55 9.81
N ALA A 179 2.19 31.93 10.76
CA ALA A 179 2.76 31.55 12.05
C ALA A 179 3.61 30.27 11.97
N PHE A 180 3.43 29.47 10.92
CA PHE A 180 4.10 28.20 10.69
C PHE A 180 4.69 28.16 9.28
N PHE A 181 5.78 27.44 9.11
CA PHE A 181 6.36 27.11 7.82
C PHE A 181 6.86 25.66 7.84
N LEU A 182 7.03 25.08 6.66
CA LEU A 182 7.59 23.73 6.46
C LEU A 182 8.88 23.87 5.63
N ASP A 183 9.88 23.07 5.97
CA ASP A 183 11.15 23.01 5.26
C ASP A 183 11.72 21.60 5.40
N PRO A 184 11.85 20.81 4.30
CA PRO A 184 11.45 21.14 2.93
C PRO A 184 9.93 21.06 2.71
N THR A 185 9.42 21.68 1.62
CA THR A 185 8.01 21.57 1.19
C THR A 185 7.76 20.42 0.23
N GLU A 186 8.80 19.75 -0.24
CA GLU A 186 8.74 18.61 -1.14
C GLU A 186 9.71 17.52 -0.69
N MET A 187 9.36 16.26 -0.95
CA MET A 187 10.20 15.13 -0.59
C MET A 187 9.98 13.95 -1.54
N HIS A 188 11.08 13.33 -1.95
CA HIS A 188 11.07 12.10 -2.74
C HIS A 188 11.55 10.93 -1.88
N LEU A 189 10.75 9.88 -1.77
CA LEU A 189 11.06 8.69 -0.96
C LEU A 189 10.97 7.41 -1.78
N LYS A 190 11.99 6.55 -1.69
CA LYS A 190 11.93 5.19 -2.21
C LYS A 190 10.97 4.34 -1.39
N SER A 191 10.50 3.23 -1.97
CA SER A 191 9.69 2.23 -1.25
C SER A 191 10.39 1.82 0.06
N GLY A 192 9.72 2.00 1.20
CA GLY A 192 10.26 1.67 2.53
C GLY A 192 11.29 2.64 3.09
N GLU A 193 11.54 3.78 2.44
CA GLU A 193 12.46 4.81 2.92
C GLU A 193 11.77 5.74 3.93
N SER A 194 12.49 6.13 4.97
CA SER A 194 12.08 7.18 5.91
C SER A 194 13.05 8.36 5.85
N LYS A 195 12.52 9.58 5.88
CA LYS A 195 13.27 10.83 5.90
C LYS A 195 12.72 11.78 6.96
N VAL A 196 13.55 12.75 7.31
CA VAL A 196 13.40 13.71 8.41
C VAL A 196 13.47 15.10 7.80
#